data_AF-A0A0J6VQU8-F1
#
_entry.id   AF-A0A0J6VQU8-F1
#
_cell.length_a   1.000
_cell.length_b   1.000
_cell.length_c   1.000
_cell.angle_alpha   90.00
_cell.angle_beta   90.00
_cell.angle_gamma   90.00
#
_symmetry.space_group_name_H-M   'P 1'
#
loop_
_entity.id
_entity.type
_entity.pdbx_description
1 polymer ?
#
loop_
_entity_poly.entity_id
_entity_poly.type
_entity_poly.pdbx_seq_one_letter_code
_entity_poly.pdbx_strand_id
1 'polypeptide(L)' 'MPDSRRKFDPGFREGAVRIVRETGKPIARIARDLGVHPGTLGNWVVKDRAEHGGARGLFDR' A
#
# COMPACT_ATOMS: atom_id res chain seq x y z
N MET A 1 -4.63 26.98 -8.51
CA MET A 1 -5.36 26.05 -7.62
C MET A 1 -4.37 25.02 -7.08
N PRO A 2 -3.92 25.07 -5.82
CA PRO A 2 -3.05 24.03 -5.28
C PRO A 2 -3.90 22.81 -4.94
N ASP A 3 -3.80 21.82 -5.82
CA ASP A 3 -4.18 20.44 -5.64
C ASP A 3 -3.86 19.96 -4.21
N SER A 4 -4.89 19.90 -3.37
CA SER A 4 -4.79 19.47 -1.97
C SER A 4 -4.74 17.94 -1.88
N ARG A 5 -3.83 17.32 -2.65
CA ARG A 5 -3.42 15.94 -2.36
C ARG A 5 -2.80 15.97 -0.98
N ARG A 6 -3.55 15.53 0.04
CA ARG A 6 -3.02 15.13 1.35
C ARG A 6 -1.86 14.17 1.06
N LYS A 7 -0.64 14.71 1.02
CA LYS A 7 0.57 13.93 0.80
C LYS A 7 0.80 13.18 2.10
N PHE A 8 0.29 11.95 2.14
CA PHE A 8 0.70 11.02 3.18
C PHE A 8 2.21 10.87 3.12
N ASP A 9 2.83 10.93 4.28
CA ASP A 9 4.28 10.81 4.39
C ASP A 9 4.74 9.49 3.76
N PRO A 10 5.83 9.48 2.97
CA PRO A 10 6.34 8.25 2.38
C PRO A 10 6.59 7.17 3.44
N GLY A 11 7.06 7.52 4.64
CA GLY A 11 7.26 6.54 5.73
C GLY A 11 5.95 5.93 6.23
N PHE A 12 4.87 6.71 6.26
CA PHE A 12 3.55 6.23 6.64
C PHE A 12 2.96 5.27 5.59
N ARG A 13 3.17 5.55 4.30
CA ARG A 13 2.76 4.66 3.21
C ARG A 13 3.47 3.32 3.30
N GLU A 14 4.79 3.33 3.43
CA GLU A 14 5.62 2.12 3.55
C GLU A 14 5.19 1.28 4.75
N GLY A 15 4.99 1.93 5.91
CA GLY A 15 4.50 1.26 7.11
C GLY A 15 3.13 0.61 6.92
N ALA A 16 2.18 1.32 6.29
CA ALA A 16 0.84 0.80 6.03
C ALA A 16 0.86 -0.41 5.07
N VAL A 17 1.67 -0.35 4.01
CA VAL A 17 1.84 -1.46 3.06
C VAL A 17 2.53 -2.65 3.73
N ARG A 18 3.55 -2.40 4.55
CA ARG A 18 4.25 -3.45 5.30
C ARG A 18 3.30 -4.19 6.24
N ILE A 19 2.45 -3.47 6.98
CA ILE A 19 1.43 -4.08 7.86
C ILE A 19 0.52 -5.01 7.06
N VAL A 20 0.01 -4.59 5.90
CA VAL A 20 -0.87 -5.44 5.05
C VAL A 20 -0.13 -6.70 4.61
N ARG A 21 1.14 -6.58 4.21
CA ARG A 21 1.97 -7.71 3.77
C ARG A 21 2.33 -8.67 4.90
N GLU A 22 2.68 -8.15 6.07
CA GLU A 22 3.10 -8.95 7.23
C GLU A 22 1.92 -9.61 7.94
N THR A 23 0.79 -8.90 8.10
CA THR A 23 -0.37 -9.44 8.82
C THR A 23 -1.34 -10.23 7.93
N GLY A 24 -1.26 -10.10 6.60
CA GLY A 24 -2.18 -10.76 5.66
C GLY A 24 -3.65 -10.32 5.81
N LYS A 25 -3.92 -9.27 6.59
CA LYS A 25 -5.27 -8.76 6.85
C LYS A 25 -5.79 -8.01 5.62
N PRO A 26 -7.12 -7.98 5.40
CA PRO A 26 -7.71 -7.27 4.28
C PRO A 26 -7.41 -5.76 4.36
N ILE A 27 -7.03 -5.17 3.21
CA ILE A 27 -6.68 -3.76 3.05
C ILE A 27 -7.75 -2.84 3.64
N ALA A 28 -9.03 -3.15 3.46
CA ALA A 28 -10.13 -2.35 3.99
C ALA A 28 -10.13 -2.26 5.53
N ARG A 29 -9.71 -3.31 6.22
CA ARG A 29 -9.62 -3.32 7.69
C ARG A 29 -8.44 -2.49 8.17
N ILE A 30 -7.27 -2.69 7.56
CA ILE A 30 -6.06 -1.91 7.90
C ILE A 30 -6.24 -0.43 7.55
N ALA A 31 -6.87 -0.11 6.42
CA ALA A 31 -7.15 1.25 6.02
C ALA A 31 -8.07 1.97 7.03
N ARG A 32 -9.12 1.29 7.52
CA ARG A 32 -10.01 1.84 8.54
C ARG A 32 -9.30 2.07 9.88
N ASP A 33 -8.44 1.15 10.27
CA ASP A 33 -7.62 1.23 11.49
C ASP A 33 -6.64 2.42 11.43
N LEU A 34 -5.99 2.60 10.27
CA LEU A 34 -5.04 3.68 10.02
C LEU A 34 -5.69 5.03 9.63
N GLY A 35 -7.01 5.09 9.50
CA GLY A 35 -7.73 6.28 9.03
C GLY A 35 -7.43 6.68 7.57
N VAL A 36 -7.04 5.72 6.73
CA VAL A 36 -6.71 5.90 5.31
C VAL A 36 -7.87 5.41 4.44
N HIS A 37 -8.05 6.02 3.28
CA HIS A 37 -9.02 5.51 2.30
C HIS A 37 -8.56 4.13 1.77
N PRO A 38 -9.41 3.09 1.77
CA PRO A 38 -9.03 1.74 1.39
C PRO A 38 -8.51 1.65 -0.06
N GLY A 39 -9.09 2.42 -0.97
CA GLY A 39 -8.60 2.51 -2.35
C GLY A 39 -7.19 3.13 -2.47
N THR A 40 -6.85 4.05 -1.57
CA THR A 40 -5.51 4.66 -1.55
C THR A 40 -4.47 3.68 -1.04
N LEU A 41 -4.77 2.97 0.05
CA LEU A 41 -3.90 1.92 0.58
C LEU A 41 -3.72 0.78 -0.43
N GLY A 42 -4.80 0.37 -1.10
CA GLY A 42 -4.73 -0.64 -2.16
C GLY A 42 -3.82 -0.23 -3.31
N ASN A 43 -3.93 1.02 -3.78
CA ASN A 43 -3.03 1.54 -4.82
C ASN A 43 -1.56 1.54 -4.37
N TRP A 44 -1.28 1.81 -3.10
CA TRP A 44 0.08 1.73 -2.56
C TRP A 44 0.61 0.30 -2.50
N VAL A 45 -0.21 -0.67 -2.08
CA VAL A 45 0.18 -2.09 -2.05
C VAL A 45 0.44 -2.61 -3.46
N VAL A 46 -0.38 -2.23 -4.44
CA VAL A 46 -0.17 -2.58 -5.86
C VAL A 46 1.12 -1.97 -6.39
N LYS A 47 1.37 -0.70 -6.08
CA LYS A 47 2.59 -0.01 -6.49
C LYS A 47 3.83 -0.64 -5.83
N ASP A 48 3.79 -0.88 -4.52
CA ASP A 48 4.85 -1.58 -3.77
C ASP A 48 5.13 -2.96 -4.37
N ARG A 49 4.09 -3.71 -4.71
CA ARG A 49 4.21 -5.01 -5.36
C ARG A 49 4.78 -4.90 -6.77
N ALA A 50 4.52 -3.83 -7.52
CA ALA A 50 5.15 -3.63 -8.82
C ALA A 50 6.64 -3.27 -8.68
N GLU A 51 6.97 -2.39 -7.73
CA GLU A 51 8.34 -1.91 -7.49
C GLU A 51 9.23 -3.01 -6.87
N HIS A 52 8.69 -3.84 -5.97
CA HIS A 52 9.40 -4.95 -5.33
C HIS A 52 9.19 -6.30 -6.02
N GLY A 53 8.12 -6.46 -6.80
CA GLY A 53 7.76 -7.70 -7.50
C GLY A 53 8.26 -7.79 -8.94
N GLY A 54 8.93 -6.75 -9.45
CA GLY A 54 9.73 -6.83 -10.67
C GLY A 54 10.89 -7.83 -10.61
N ALA A 55 11.16 -8.46 -9.47
CA ALA A 55 12.24 -9.45 -9.31
C ALA A 55 11.79 -10.85 -8.84
N ARG A 56 10.48 -11.13 -8.67
CA ARG A 56 10.06 -12.45 -8.18
C ARG A 56 8.71 -12.93 -8.71
N GLY A 57 8.62 -12.99 -10.03
CA GLY A 57 7.48 -13.57 -10.75
C GLY A 57 7.82 -14.20 -12.11
N LEU A 58 9.09 -14.25 -12.52
CA LEU A 58 9.55 -15.01 -13.70
C LEU A 58 9.84 -16.49 -13.39
N PHE A 59 9.34 -17.00 -12.26
CA PHE A 59 9.47 -18.40 -11.89
C PHE A 59 8.23 -18.81 -11.09
N ASP A 60 7.14 -19.11 -11.80
CA ASP A 60 6.33 -20.32 -11.61
C ASP A 60 5.06 -20.24 -12.49
N ARG A 61 5.21 -20.56 -13.77
CA ARG A 61 4.54 -21.68 -14.47
C ARG A 61 4.69 -21.58 -15.98
#